data_AF-A0A2V9CF85-F1
#
_entry.id   AF-A0A2V9CF85-F1
#
_cell.length_a   1.000
_cell.length_b   1.000
_cell.length_c   1.000
_cell.angle_alpha   90.00
_cell.angle_beta   90.00
_cell.angle_gamma   90.00
#
_symmetry.space_group_name_H-M   'P 1'
#
loop_
_entity.id
_entity.type
_entity.pdbx_description
1 polymer ?
#
loop_
_entity_poly.entity_id
_entity_poly.type
_entity_poly.pdbx_seq_one_letter_code
_entity_poly.pdbx_strand_id
1 'polypeptide(L)'
;MKIKGNPYVVPVALAAVTLAAALTQTVIAQAPSSSSAVLKTPWGKPDLQGTWSNATVVPFERPKEFGERQFLTDAEHQKAVEALLKRDALPGRDSRETNGKDIRGTEKDVARAYNEHWFGDKPTEVGRRTSMIVDPPDGRMPAYTAEAQKRISERRAYLEALLQGTSGGRPGPISPRRNEPPPGYNLDRMNRADGPEDRSSQERCFLNNLPVILQAGPLTPDGRPVGNFGGVIRIIESPDSVDFYYDVGQGSGFNRPIPITNRPHLPKEIHQYWGDSIARWEGDTLVVDTTNFSRETEFRGSRENLHLIERYKRINPTTLQITTTAEDSSTWVRPFTFVQELRKNADKPNMVYEGGCHEGNYGLLGMLINTRAAEKAFAEGKGPDPALEDNATGGESPN
;
A
#
# COMPACT_ATOMS: atom_id res chain seq x y z
N MET A 1 53.74 33.06 56.74
CA MET A 1 54.94 32.23 56.49
C MET A 1 54.50 30.94 55.83
N LYS A 2 55.02 30.65 54.62
CA LYS A 2 55.15 29.35 53.92
C LYS A 2 53.95 28.35 53.96
N ILE A 3 53.24 28.08 52.85
CA ILE A 3 53.62 27.32 51.63
C ILE A 3 53.44 25.79 51.77
N LYS A 4 52.68 25.23 50.80
CA LYS A 4 52.66 23.84 50.24
C LYS A 4 52.12 22.73 51.15
N GLY A 5 51.45 21.70 50.64
CA GLY A 5 51.19 21.29 49.27
C GLY A 5 50.60 19.88 49.28
N ASN A 6 49.69 19.65 48.34
CA ASN A 6 48.86 18.49 48.00
C ASN A 6 49.48 17.07 48.15
N PRO A 7 48.64 16.04 48.37
CA PRO A 7 48.85 14.71 47.80
C PRO A 7 47.84 14.38 46.68
N TYR A 8 48.33 13.61 45.71
CA TYR A 8 47.66 13.14 44.51
C TYR A 8 46.55 12.12 44.79
N VAL A 9 45.40 12.25 44.12
CA VAL A 9 44.52 11.13 43.74
C VAL A 9 44.00 11.41 42.33
N VAL A 10 44.20 10.45 41.43
CA VAL A 10 43.79 10.47 40.02
C VAL A 10 42.29 10.13 39.91
N PRO A 11 41.45 10.93 39.23
CA PRO A 11 40.11 10.49 38.86
C PRO A 11 40.09 9.94 37.43
N VAL A 12 39.51 8.75 37.30
CA VAL A 12 39.08 8.15 36.03
C VAL A 12 37.82 8.89 35.57
N ALA A 13 37.87 9.52 34.39
CA ALA A 13 36.72 10.20 33.80
C ALA A 13 35.78 9.18 33.13
N LEU A 14 34.52 9.15 33.57
CA LEU A 14 33.42 8.50 32.88
C LEU A 14 33.06 9.34 31.64
N ALA A 15 33.29 8.81 30.44
CA ALA A 15 32.81 9.42 29.19
C ALA A 15 31.35 9.00 28.96
N ALA A 16 30.43 9.96 29.02
CA ALA A 16 29.05 9.81 28.59
C ALA A 16 29.01 9.80 27.05
N VAL A 17 28.63 8.68 26.45
CA VAL A 17 28.39 8.57 25.00
C VAL A 17 26.98 9.08 24.72
N THR A 18 26.86 10.33 24.28
CA THR A 18 25.65 10.87 23.67
C THR A 18 25.57 10.40 22.22
N LEU A 19 24.63 9.51 21.91
CA LEU A 19 24.32 9.08 20.55
C LEU A 19 23.52 10.19 19.84
N ALA A 20 24.23 11.08 19.13
CA ALA A 20 23.59 12.03 18.23
C ALA A 20 23.24 11.32 16.91
N ALA A 21 21.95 11.08 16.66
CA ALA A 21 21.47 10.60 15.37
C ALA A 21 21.70 11.72 14.33
N ALA A 22 22.70 11.55 13.48
CA ALA A 22 22.95 12.44 12.36
C ALA A 22 21.90 12.18 11.27
N LEU A 23 20.91 13.08 11.16
CA LEU A 23 20.06 13.20 9.97
C LEU A 23 20.93 13.61 8.78
N THR A 24 21.38 12.65 8.00
CA THR A 24 21.99 12.92 6.69
C THR A 24 20.90 13.39 5.72
N GLN A 25 20.89 14.68 5.40
CA GLN A 25 20.10 15.21 4.30
C GLN A 25 20.69 14.69 2.97
N THR A 26 20.06 13.69 2.38
CA THR A 26 20.38 13.23 1.03
C THR A 26 19.83 14.24 0.02
N VAL A 27 20.74 14.95 -0.65
CA VAL A 27 20.41 15.86 -1.75
C VAL A 27 20.01 15.02 -2.96
N ILE A 28 18.71 15.00 -3.28
CA ILE A 28 18.18 14.38 -4.50
C ILE A 28 18.61 15.27 -5.68
N ALA A 29 19.43 14.75 -6.59
CA ALA A 29 19.76 15.44 -7.83
C ALA A 29 18.51 15.55 -8.73
N GLN A 30 18.01 16.78 -8.90
CA GLN A 30 16.90 17.08 -9.81
C GLN A 30 17.43 17.33 -11.24
N ALA A 31 16.73 16.82 -12.24
CA ALA A 31 16.93 17.20 -13.64
C ALA A 31 16.53 18.68 -13.86
N PRO A 32 17.14 19.41 -14.82
CA PRO A 32 16.86 20.83 -15.02
C PRO A 32 15.42 21.04 -15.51
N SER A 33 14.57 21.65 -14.67
CA SER A 33 13.23 22.10 -15.07
C SER A 33 13.28 23.57 -15.48
N SER A 34 12.76 23.90 -16.66
CA SER A 34 12.43 25.28 -17.03
C SER A 34 11.44 25.85 -16.00
N SER A 35 11.72 27.05 -15.48
CA SER A 35 10.90 27.67 -14.42
C SER A 35 9.54 28.12 -14.99
N SER A 36 8.56 27.22 -15.03
CA SER A 36 7.16 27.62 -15.11
C SER A 36 6.82 28.38 -13.83
N ALA A 37 6.15 29.53 -13.94
CA ALA A 37 5.66 30.28 -12.78
C ALA A 37 4.88 29.34 -11.84
N VAL A 38 5.31 29.26 -10.58
CA VAL A 38 4.63 28.47 -9.55
C VAL A 38 3.22 29.04 -9.41
N LEU A 39 2.21 28.24 -9.73
CA LEU A 39 0.81 28.60 -9.48
C LEU A 39 0.64 28.75 -7.97
N LYS A 40 0.03 29.86 -7.55
CA LYS A 40 -0.17 30.20 -6.13
C LYS A 40 -1.64 30.36 -5.81
N THR A 41 -2.01 29.98 -4.60
CA THR A 41 -3.32 30.24 -4.01
C THR A 41 -3.50 31.73 -3.70
N PRO A 42 -4.73 32.22 -3.43
CA PRO A 42 -4.97 33.59 -2.98
C PRO A 42 -4.23 33.98 -1.69
N TRP A 43 -3.85 33.00 -0.86
CA TRP A 43 -3.04 33.19 0.36
C TRP A 43 -1.54 32.98 0.14
N GLY A 44 -1.08 32.90 -1.12
CA GLY A 44 0.32 32.98 -1.51
C GLY A 44 1.15 31.69 -1.38
N LYS A 45 0.51 30.57 -1.05
CA LYS A 45 1.13 29.23 -1.05
C LYS A 45 1.06 28.59 -2.45
N PRO A 46 1.93 27.62 -2.79
CA PRO A 46 1.77 26.84 -4.02
C PRO A 46 0.37 26.25 -4.14
N ASP A 47 -0.24 26.36 -5.31
CA ASP A 47 -1.56 25.80 -5.61
C ASP A 47 -1.40 24.32 -6.01
N LEU A 48 -1.82 23.42 -5.14
CA LEU A 48 -1.86 21.97 -5.35
C LEU A 48 -3.25 21.50 -5.80
N GLN A 49 -4.25 22.40 -5.84
CA GLN A 49 -5.62 22.04 -6.14
C GLN A 49 -5.77 21.41 -7.53
N GLY A 50 -6.67 20.44 -7.60
CA GLY A 50 -6.99 19.74 -8.84
C GLY A 50 -7.31 18.27 -8.60
N THR A 51 -7.62 17.58 -9.69
CA THR A 51 -7.74 16.12 -9.70
C THR A 51 -6.50 15.56 -10.40
N TRP A 52 -5.82 14.65 -9.73
CA TRP A 52 -4.52 14.10 -10.13
C TRP A 52 -4.65 12.59 -10.31
N SER A 53 -4.13 12.06 -11.41
CA SER A 53 -4.15 10.63 -11.71
C SER A 53 -2.76 10.13 -12.06
N ASN A 54 -2.55 8.82 -11.96
CA ASN A 54 -1.31 8.21 -12.42
C ASN A 54 -1.46 7.76 -13.87
N ALA A 55 -0.73 8.41 -14.79
CA ALA A 55 -0.65 7.99 -16.19
C ALA A 55 0.56 7.07 -16.47
N THR A 56 1.46 6.92 -15.49
CA THR A 56 2.82 6.42 -15.72
C THR A 56 3.05 5.07 -15.05
N VAL A 57 3.72 4.14 -15.73
CA VAL A 57 4.19 2.87 -15.13
C VAL A 57 5.65 3.00 -14.71
N VAL A 58 5.91 2.83 -13.41
CA VAL A 58 7.23 2.69 -12.79
C VAL A 58 7.22 1.51 -11.80
N PRO A 59 8.08 0.50 -11.91
CA PRO A 59 8.15 -0.57 -10.91
C PRO A 59 8.33 -0.02 -9.50
N PHE A 60 7.68 -0.58 -8.48
CA PHE A 60 7.87 -0.09 -7.11
C PHE A 60 9.32 -0.29 -6.64
N GLU A 61 9.81 -1.52 -6.77
CA GLU A 61 11.22 -1.87 -6.56
C GLU A 61 11.98 -2.00 -7.87
N ARG A 62 13.27 -1.70 -7.83
CA ARG A 62 14.14 -1.81 -8.98
C ARG A 62 14.43 -3.27 -9.34
N PRO A 63 14.29 -3.64 -10.62
CA PRO A 63 14.78 -4.92 -11.12
C PRO A 63 16.30 -5.06 -10.92
N LYS A 64 16.75 -6.27 -10.55
CA LYS A 64 18.14 -6.51 -10.15
C LYS A 64 19.15 -6.18 -11.25
N GLU A 65 18.76 -6.31 -12.52
CA GLU A 65 19.59 -6.01 -13.69
C GLU A 65 20.01 -4.53 -13.78
N PHE A 66 19.29 -3.62 -13.11
CA PHE A 66 19.63 -2.20 -13.13
C PHE A 66 20.58 -1.79 -11.99
N GLY A 67 20.80 -2.62 -10.96
CA GLY A 67 21.64 -2.26 -9.81
C GLY A 67 21.23 -0.93 -9.17
N GLU A 68 22.14 0.03 -9.09
CA GLU A 68 21.85 1.38 -8.55
C GLU A 68 21.39 2.40 -9.62
N ARG A 69 21.27 1.97 -10.89
CA ARG A 69 20.94 2.88 -11.99
C ARG A 69 19.47 3.32 -11.91
N GLN A 70 19.27 4.60 -11.63
CA GLN A 70 17.95 5.17 -11.38
C GLN A 70 17.11 5.38 -12.64
N PHE A 71 17.73 5.48 -13.82
CA PHE A 71 17.03 5.85 -15.06
C PHE A 71 17.30 4.86 -16.20
N LEU A 72 16.24 4.59 -16.95
CA LEU A 72 16.31 3.88 -18.23
C LEU A 72 17.06 4.75 -19.25
N THR A 73 17.82 4.10 -20.12
CA THR A 73 18.32 4.73 -21.35
C THR A 73 17.15 4.99 -22.29
N ASP A 74 17.33 5.86 -23.29
CA ASP A 74 16.29 6.13 -24.29
C ASP A 74 15.83 4.86 -25.02
N ALA A 75 16.76 3.97 -25.37
CA ALA A 75 16.45 2.71 -26.04
C ALA A 75 15.65 1.75 -25.14
N GLU A 76 16.00 1.64 -23.86
CA GLU A 76 15.26 0.81 -22.89
C GLU A 76 13.88 1.38 -22.60
N HIS A 77 13.77 2.70 -22.48
CA HIS A 77 12.51 3.38 -22.28
C HIS A 77 11.57 3.15 -23.48
N GLN A 78 12.08 3.32 -24.70
CA GLN A 78 11.32 3.05 -25.92
C GLN A 78 10.87 1.58 -26.00
N LYS A 79 11.75 0.64 -25.69
CA LYS A 79 11.41 -0.79 -25.61
C LYS A 79 10.32 -1.06 -24.57
N ALA A 80 10.37 -0.40 -23.42
CA ALA A 80 9.36 -0.54 -22.39
C ALA A 80 8.01 0.06 -22.82
N VAL A 81 8.01 1.17 -23.55
CA VAL A 81 6.81 1.77 -24.16
C VAL A 81 6.20 0.80 -25.19
N GLU A 82 7.00 0.20 -26.06
CA GLU A 82 6.52 -0.81 -27.01
C GLU A 82 5.93 -2.04 -26.31
N ALA A 83 6.57 -2.50 -25.23
CA ALA A 83 6.05 -3.59 -24.42
C ALA A 83 4.73 -3.24 -23.72
N LEU A 84 4.60 -2.00 -23.23
CA LEU A 84 3.37 -1.47 -22.65
C LEU A 84 2.22 -1.49 -23.67
N LEU A 85 2.45 -0.91 -24.85
CA LEU A 85 1.45 -0.87 -25.94
C LEU A 85 1.03 -2.27 -26.38
N LYS A 86 2.00 -3.19 -26.51
CA LYS A 86 1.71 -4.59 -26.86
C LYS A 86 0.87 -5.29 -25.80
N ARG A 87 1.18 -5.08 -24.52
CA ARG A 87 0.41 -5.61 -23.39
C ARG A 87 -1.01 -5.05 -23.40
N ASP A 88 -1.16 -3.75 -23.62
CA ASP A 88 -2.45 -3.07 -23.54
C ASP A 88 -3.39 -3.41 -24.70
N ALA A 89 -2.84 -3.86 -25.84
CA ALA A 89 -3.60 -4.43 -26.95
C ALA A 89 -4.16 -5.84 -26.68
N LEU A 90 -3.70 -6.52 -25.62
CA LEU A 90 -4.26 -7.82 -25.22
C LEU A 90 -5.62 -7.63 -24.52
N PRO A 91 -6.52 -8.63 -24.62
CA PRO A 91 -7.84 -8.57 -23.99
C PRO A 91 -7.80 -8.57 -22.46
N GLY A 92 -6.63 -8.69 -21.82
CA GLY A 92 -6.50 -8.66 -20.37
C GLY A 92 -7.40 -9.71 -19.70
N ARG A 93 -8.26 -9.26 -18.79
CA ARG A 93 -9.22 -10.11 -18.07
C ARG A 93 -10.36 -10.64 -18.93
N ASP A 94 -10.59 -10.04 -20.09
CA ASP A 94 -11.59 -10.52 -21.05
C ASP A 94 -11.11 -11.75 -21.81
N SER A 95 -9.82 -12.07 -21.74
CA SER A 95 -9.25 -13.28 -22.34
C SER A 95 -9.98 -14.53 -21.85
N ARG A 96 -10.58 -15.28 -22.78
CA ARG A 96 -11.12 -16.63 -22.52
C ARG A 96 -10.09 -17.74 -22.75
N GLU A 97 -8.82 -17.38 -22.82
CA GLU A 97 -7.72 -18.31 -22.88
C GLU A 97 -6.88 -18.28 -21.59
N THR A 98 -6.39 -19.44 -21.17
CA THR A 98 -5.42 -19.60 -20.08
C THR A 98 -4.38 -20.64 -20.52
N ASN A 99 -3.09 -20.26 -20.50
CA ASN A 99 -1.99 -21.12 -20.95
C ASN A 99 -2.21 -21.71 -22.37
N GLY A 100 -2.74 -20.89 -23.29
CA GLY A 100 -3.02 -21.29 -24.67
C GLY A 100 -4.20 -22.26 -24.84
N LYS A 101 -5.03 -22.44 -23.80
CA LYS A 101 -6.24 -23.23 -23.85
C LYS A 101 -7.46 -22.34 -23.67
N ASP A 102 -8.45 -22.51 -24.53
CA ASP A 102 -9.78 -21.96 -24.34
C ASP A 102 -10.42 -22.56 -23.09
N ILE A 103 -10.92 -21.70 -22.20
CA ILE A 103 -11.52 -22.11 -20.93
C ILE A 103 -13.04 -21.95 -20.91
N ARG A 104 -13.69 -21.60 -22.04
CA ARG A 104 -15.14 -21.39 -22.10
C ARG A 104 -15.92 -22.56 -21.49
N GLY A 105 -16.88 -22.25 -20.62
CA GLY A 105 -17.73 -23.23 -19.94
C GLY A 105 -17.10 -23.97 -18.76
N THR A 106 -15.88 -23.61 -18.36
CA THR A 106 -15.25 -24.11 -17.12
C THR A 106 -15.66 -23.24 -15.93
N GLU A 107 -15.50 -23.76 -14.70
CA GLU A 107 -15.65 -22.96 -13.47
C GLU A 107 -14.79 -21.69 -13.52
N LYS A 108 -13.57 -21.79 -14.05
CA LYS A 108 -12.64 -20.66 -14.24
C LYS A 108 -13.14 -19.59 -15.23
N ASP A 109 -14.04 -19.92 -16.14
CA ASP A 109 -14.67 -18.95 -17.05
C ASP A 109 -15.77 -18.15 -16.34
N VAL A 110 -16.55 -18.82 -15.49
CA VAL A 110 -17.70 -18.21 -14.80
C VAL A 110 -17.40 -17.64 -13.41
N ALA A 111 -16.37 -18.12 -12.72
CA ALA A 111 -15.99 -17.71 -11.36
C ALA A 111 -15.16 -16.41 -11.31
N ARG A 112 -14.97 -15.73 -12.45
CA ARG A 112 -14.23 -14.47 -12.52
C ARG A 112 -15.11 -13.32 -12.03
N ALA A 113 -14.54 -12.44 -11.21
CA ALA A 113 -15.28 -11.28 -10.69
C ALA A 113 -15.57 -10.21 -11.76
N TYR A 114 -14.52 -9.59 -12.29
CA TYR A 114 -14.63 -8.41 -13.17
C TYR A 114 -14.03 -8.67 -14.56
N ASN A 115 -14.69 -8.12 -15.59
CA ASN A 115 -14.17 -7.97 -16.95
C ASN A 115 -13.17 -6.78 -17.00
N GLU A 116 -12.42 -6.63 -18.10
CA GLU A 116 -11.35 -5.62 -18.22
C GLU A 116 -11.88 -4.19 -18.09
N HIS A 117 -13.12 -3.95 -18.53
CA HIS A 117 -13.77 -2.63 -18.54
C HIS A 117 -13.82 -1.95 -17.16
N TRP A 118 -13.95 -2.73 -16.07
CA TRP A 118 -14.04 -2.18 -14.72
C TRP A 118 -12.70 -1.80 -14.10
N PHE A 119 -11.59 -2.21 -14.72
CA PHE A 119 -10.27 -1.75 -14.32
C PHE A 119 -10.02 -0.43 -15.05
N GLY A 120 -9.70 0.62 -14.29
CA GLY A 120 -9.66 2.00 -14.78
C GLY A 120 -8.66 2.21 -15.92
N ASP A 121 -8.53 3.46 -16.37
CA ASP A 121 -7.71 3.80 -17.53
C ASP A 121 -6.32 3.16 -17.47
N LYS A 122 -5.97 2.45 -18.54
CA LYS A 122 -4.65 1.83 -18.67
C LYS A 122 -3.58 2.92 -18.63
N PRO A 123 -2.45 2.70 -17.94
CA PRO A 123 -1.33 3.64 -17.98
C PRO A 123 -0.91 3.93 -19.43
N THR A 124 -0.78 5.20 -19.78
CA THR A 124 -0.47 5.64 -21.14
C THR A 124 1.02 5.95 -21.33
N GLU A 125 1.79 6.04 -20.24
CA GLU A 125 3.20 6.41 -20.24
C GLU A 125 4.05 5.38 -19.48
N VAL A 126 5.30 5.21 -19.89
CA VAL A 126 6.33 4.55 -19.08
C VAL A 126 7.18 5.63 -18.43
N GLY A 127 7.44 5.51 -17.13
CA GLY A 127 8.30 6.47 -16.44
C GLY A 127 9.77 6.26 -16.80
N ARG A 128 10.57 7.33 -16.71
CA ARG A 128 12.01 7.24 -16.98
C ARG A 128 12.78 6.52 -15.87
N ARG A 129 12.20 6.40 -14.68
CA ARG A 129 12.82 5.74 -13.54
C ARG A 129 12.74 4.22 -13.67
N THR A 130 13.78 3.53 -13.21
CA THR A 130 13.80 2.07 -13.09
C THR A 130 13.04 1.57 -11.86
N SER A 131 12.75 2.47 -10.89
CA SER A 131 11.98 2.18 -9.67
C SER A 131 11.32 3.43 -9.07
N MET A 132 10.26 3.24 -8.28
CA MET A 132 9.68 4.30 -7.45
C MET A 132 10.52 4.56 -6.21
N ILE A 133 11.07 3.51 -5.58
CA ILE A 133 12.00 3.68 -4.47
C ILE A 133 13.28 4.36 -4.97
N VAL A 134 13.65 5.45 -4.31
CA VAL A 134 14.83 6.27 -4.63
C VAL A 134 15.89 6.24 -3.53
N ASP A 135 15.50 5.91 -2.30
CA ASP A 135 16.40 5.57 -1.21
C ASP A 135 15.83 4.33 -0.50
N PRO A 136 16.55 3.22 -0.33
CA PRO A 136 17.94 2.94 -0.74
C PRO A 136 18.35 3.27 -2.20
N PRO A 137 19.64 3.57 -2.48
CA PRO A 137 20.13 3.79 -3.84
C PRO A 137 19.96 2.61 -4.78
N ASP A 138 19.84 1.38 -4.29
CA ASP A 138 19.51 0.18 -5.08
C ASP A 138 18.03 0.13 -5.53
N GLY A 139 17.21 1.07 -5.04
CA GLY A 139 15.81 1.21 -5.41
C GLY A 139 14.95 0.05 -4.92
N ARG A 140 15.36 -0.66 -3.87
CA ARG A 140 14.61 -1.80 -3.31
C ARG A 140 14.20 -1.51 -1.88
N MET A 141 13.15 -2.20 -1.43
CA MET A 141 12.72 -2.08 -0.04
C MET A 141 13.81 -2.65 0.88
N PRO A 142 14.12 -2.01 2.01
CA PRO A 142 15.02 -2.56 3.00
C PRO A 142 14.53 -3.92 3.52
N ALA A 143 15.46 -4.73 4.01
CA ALA A 143 15.14 -6.01 4.61
C ALA A 143 14.23 -5.84 5.84
N TYR A 144 13.37 -6.83 6.06
CA TYR A 144 12.60 -6.94 7.29
C TYR A 144 13.52 -7.20 8.50
N THR A 145 13.17 -6.63 9.65
CA THR A 145 13.80 -6.97 10.94
C THR A 145 13.54 -8.43 11.33
N ALA A 146 14.32 -8.96 12.27
CA ALA A 146 14.08 -10.30 12.81
C ALA A 146 12.68 -10.43 13.45
N GLU A 147 12.22 -9.36 14.11
CA GLU A 147 10.88 -9.30 14.70
C GLU A 147 9.79 -9.40 13.62
N ALA A 148 9.90 -8.59 12.55
CA ALA A 148 8.95 -8.62 11.46
C ALA A 148 8.96 -9.97 10.72
N GLN A 149 10.13 -10.55 10.48
CA GLN A 149 10.26 -11.89 9.89
C GLN A 149 9.56 -12.95 10.77
N LYS A 150 9.67 -12.84 12.09
CA LYS A 150 8.95 -13.71 13.03
C LYS A 150 7.44 -13.53 12.88
N ARG A 151 6.91 -12.30 12.94
CA ARG A 151 5.46 -12.03 12.76
C ARG A 151 4.93 -12.56 11.42
N ILE A 152 5.68 -12.33 10.33
CA ILE A 152 5.32 -12.80 8.99
C ILE A 152 5.33 -14.34 8.91
N SER A 153 6.35 -15.00 9.48
CA SER A 153 6.45 -16.46 9.45
C SER A 153 5.40 -17.14 10.32
N GLU A 154 5.07 -16.59 11.49
CA GLU A 154 3.98 -17.06 12.35
C GLU A 154 2.62 -16.94 11.67
N ARG A 155 2.36 -15.80 11.01
CA ARG A 155 1.13 -15.60 10.22
C ARG A 155 1.06 -16.57 9.05
N ARG A 156 2.15 -16.73 8.29
CA ARG A 156 2.20 -17.69 7.17
C ARG A 156 1.94 -19.12 7.65
N ALA A 157 2.61 -19.56 8.72
CA ALA A 157 2.43 -20.88 9.28
C ALA A 157 1.00 -21.11 9.79
N TYR A 158 0.35 -20.08 10.34
CA TYR A 158 -1.06 -20.14 10.71
C TYR A 158 -1.96 -20.32 9.47
N LEU A 159 -1.80 -19.49 8.43
CA LEU A 159 -2.61 -19.60 7.21
C LEU A 159 -2.39 -20.94 6.49
N GLU A 160 -1.15 -21.42 6.39
CA GLU A 160 -0.81 -22.73 5.84
C GLU A 160 -1.42 -23.88 6.65
N ALA A 161 -1.48 -23.75 7.98
CA ALA A 161 -2.14 -24.74 8.83
C ALA A 161 -3.64 -24.84 8.51
N LEU A 162 -4.31 -23.72 8.24
CA LEU A 162 -5.75 -23.72 7.89
C LEU A 162 -6.05 -24.37 6.52
N LEU A 163 -5.06 -24.55 5.66
CA LEU A 163 -5.19 -25.25 4.37
C LEU A 163 -4.95 -26.78 4.48
N GLN A 164 -4.64 -27.30 5.67
CA GLN A 164 -4.45 -28.74 5.84
C GLN A 164 -5.78 -29.48 5.69
N GLY A 165 -5.77 -30.51 4.83
CA GLY A 165 -6.97 -31.32 4.56
C GLY A 165 -7.89 -30.76 3.49
N THR A 166 -7.52 -29.66 2.81
CA THR A 166 -8.34 -29.08 1.76
C THR A 166 -7.89 -29.41 0.34
N SER A 167 -8.81 -29.25 -0.61
CA SER A 167 -8.62 -29.53 -2.04
C SER A 167 -7.42 -28.76 -2.62
N GLY A 168 -6.33 -29.49 -2.92
CA GLY A 168 -5.15 -28.98 -3.63
C GLY A 168 -3.91 -28.67 -2.77
N GLY A 169 -4.01 -28.67 -1.43
CA GLY A 169 -2.92 -28.18 -0.56
C GLY A 169 -2.07 -29.25 0.17
N ARG A 170 -2.70 -30.33 0.65
CA ARG A 170 -2.09 -31.56 1.21
C ARG A 170 -3.25 -32.42 1.78
N PRO A 171 -3.49 -33.65 1.29
CA PRO A 171 -4.42 -34.58 1.93
C PRO A 171 -3.99 -34.80 3.38
N GLY A 172 -4.86 -34.52 4.36
CA GLY A 172 -4.51 -34.60 5.77
C GLY A 172 -5.70 -34.27 6.69
N PRO A 173 -5.58 -34.50 8.01
CA PRO A 173 -6.61 -34.08 8.96
C PRO A 173 -6.69 -32.55 9.02
N ILE A 174 -7.87 -32.04 9.33
CA ILE A 174 -8.09 -30.60 9.59
C ILE A 174 -7.15 -30.17 10.72
N SER A 175 -6.46 -29.04 10.54
CA SER A 175 -5.51 -28.56 11.53
C SER A 175 -6.20 -28.23 12.86
N PRO A 176 -5.63 -28.63 14.01
CA PRO A 176 -6.15 -28.22 15.32
C PRO A 176 -6.12 -26.69 15.50
N ARG A 177 -5.26 -25.99 14.75
CA ARG A 177 -5.15 -24.53 14.77
C ARG A 177 -6.38 -23.82 14.20
N ARG A 178 -7.29 -24.55 13.53
CA ARG A 178 -8.53 -23.98 12.99
C ARG A 178 -9.37 -23.27 14.05
N ASN A 179 -9.33 -23.72 15.30
CA ASN A 179 -10.09 -23.14 16.40
C ASN A 179 -9.30 -22.08 17.20
N GLU A 180 -8.05 -21.78 16.82
CA GLU A 180 -7.22 -20.76 17.47
C GLU A 180 -7.50 -19.38 16.87
N PRO A 181 -7.45 -18.28 17.65
CA PRO A 181 -7.45 -16.95 17.07
C PRO A 181 -6.20 -16.74 16.18
N PRO A 182 -6.27 -15.90 15.14
CA PRO A 182 -5.11 -15.57 14.34
C PRO A 182 -4.04 -14.87 15.20
N PRO A 183 -2.73 -15.01 14.86
CA PRO A 183 -1.62 -14.43 15.63
C PRO A 183 -1.58 -12.89 15.65
N GLY A 184 -2.56 -12.22 15.05
CA GLY A 184 -2.73 -10.78 15.02
C GLY A 184 -4.00 -10.41 14.24
N TYR A 185 -4.30 -9.11 14.15
CA TYR A 185 -5.48 -8.66 13.39
C TYR A 185 -5.47 -9.21 11.97
N ASN A 186 -6.59 -9.79 11.54
CA ASN A 186 -6.68 -10.45 10.26
C ASN A 186 -6.97 -9.45 9.13
N LEU A 187 -6.15 -9.52 8.10
CA LEU A 187 -6.21 -8.69 6.90
C LEU A 187 -6.13 -9.58 5.65
N ASP A 188 -5.80 -10.85 5.82
CA ASP A 188 -5.60 -11.82 4.75
C ASP A 188 -6.84 -12.67 4.57
N ARG A 189 -6.96 -13.29 3.40
CA ARG A 189 -7.90 -14.40 3.22
C ARG A 189 -7.41 -15.58 4.03
N MET A 190 -8.33 -16.25 4.71
CA MET A 190 -8.04 -17.49 5.42
C MET A 190 -9.12 -18.52 5.22
N ASN A 191 -8.72 -19.79 5.34
CA ASN A 191 -9.60 -20.92 5.17
C ASN A 191 -10.41 -21.23 6.43
N ARG A 192 -11.22 -20.26 6.86
CA ARG A 192 -12.14 -20.33 8.01
C ARG A 192 -13.11 -19.18 7.95
N ALA A 193 -14.41 -19.38 8.11
CA ALA A 193 -15.43 -18.33 8.05
C ALA A 193 -16.34 -18.33 9.29
N ASP A 194 -15.75 -18.37 10.49
CA ASP A 194 -16.53 -18.48 11.73
C ASP A 194 -17.11 -17.14 12.18
N GLY A 195 -16.50 -16.03 11.74
CA GLY A 195 -16.98 -14.67 11.98
C GLY A 195 -16.48 -13.66 10.95
N PRO A 196 -16.96 -12.40 11.03
CA PRO A 196 -16.56 -11.35 10.09
C PRO A 196 -15.05 -11.04 10.15
N GLU A 197 -14.40 -11.21 11.31
CA GLU A 197 -12.96 -11.00 11.47
C GLU A 197 -12.11 -12.06 10.74
N ASP A 198 -12.66 -13.22 10.39
CA ASP A 198 -11.95 -14.20 9.56
C ASP A 198 -11.90 -13.82 8.09
N ARG A 199 -12.60 -12.75 7.70
CA ARG A 199 -12.62 -12.25 6.33
C ARG A 199 -11.49 -11.24 6.14
N SER A 200 -10.92 -11.24 4.95
CA SER A 200 -9.82 -10.36 4.56
C SER A 200 -10.23 -8.88 4.55
N SER A 201 -9.24 -7.99 4.51
CA SER A 201 -9.51 -6.55 4.31
C SER A 201 -10.28 -6.28 3.02
N GLN A 202 -10.06 -7.06 1.96
CA GLN A 202 -10.81 -6.95 0.70
C GLN A 202 -12.30 -7.25 0.88
N GLU A 203 -12.62 -8.38 1.52
CA GLU A 203 -14.01 -8.81 1.72
C GLU A 203 -14.77 -7.90 2.69
N ARG A 204 -14.04 -7.20 3.55
CA ARG A 204 -14.57 -6.23 4.52
C ARG A 204 -14.52 -4.78 4.02
N CYS A 205 -14.10 -4.55 2.78
CA CYS A 205 -13.96 -3.22 2.16
C CYS A 205 -13.02 -2.25 2.93
N PHE A 206 -11.93 -2.79 3.50
CA PHE A 206 -10.89 -2.06 4.25
C PHE A 206 -9.61 -1.89 3.42
N LEU A 207 -9.75 -1.47 2.16
CA LEU A 207 -8.63 -1.33 1.22
C LEU A 207 -8.04 0.07 1.15
N ASN A 208 -8.69 1.02 1.82
CA ASN A 208 -8.28 2.41 1.94
C ASN A 208 -7.16 2.58 2.98
N ASN A 209 -5.95 2.13 2.65
CA ASN A 209 -4.77 2.32 3.50
C ASN A 209 -3.88 3.47 3.02
N LEU A 210 -3.10 4.02 3.94
CA LEU A 210 -1.99 4.94 3.65
C LEU A 210 -0.65 4.19 3.69
N PRO A 211 0.36 4.62 2.91
CA PRO A 211 0.29 5.65 1.89
C PRO A 211 -0.45 5.17 0.63
N VAL A 212 -1.19 6.06 -0.03
CA VAL A 212 -1.87 5.72 -1.30
C VAL A 212 -0.86 5.72 -2.45
N ILE A 213 -0.72 4.56 -3.11
CA ILE A 213 0.08 4.41 -4.33
C ILE A 213 -0.86 4.18 -5.53
N LEU A 214 -1.17 5.26 -6.26
CA LEU A 214 -2.18 5.21 -7.34
C LEU A 214 -1.81 4.26 -8.49
N GLN A 215 -0.51 4.03 -8.72
CA GLN A 215 -0.07 3.12 -9.78
C GLN A 215 -0.42 1.66 -9.49
N ALA A 216 -0.44 1.27 -8.21
CA ALA A 216 -0.54 -0.12 -7.81
C ALA A 216 -1.98 -0.61 -7.67
N GLY A 217 -2.96 0.29 -7.60
CA GLY A 217 -4.27 -0.02 -7.03
C GLY A 217 -4.14 -0.51 -5.58
N PRO A 218 -5.20 -1.10 -5.01
CA PRO A 218 -5.08 -1.85 -3.77
C PRO A 218 -4.02 -2.95 -3.93
N LEU A 219 -3.12 -3.07 -2.95
CA LEU A 219 -2.15 -4.15 -2.89
C LEU A 219 -2.71 -5.29 -2.03
N THR A 220 -2.45 -6.53 -2.43
CA THR A 220 -2.56 -7.66 -1.51
C THR A 220 -1.48 -7.53 -0.42
N PRO A 221 -1.66 -8.16 0.75
CA PRO A 221 -0.64 -8.18 1.80
C PRO A 221 0.71 -8.78 1.36
N ASP A 222 0.75 -9.59 0.29
CA ASP A 222 1.99 -10.07 -0.33
C ASP A 222 2.54 -9.14 -1.45
N GLY A 223 2.00 -7.93 -1.57
CA GLY A 223 2.50 -6.86 -2.43
C GLY A 223 2.13 -6.99 -3.91
N ARG A 224 1.19 -7.87 -4.26
CA ARG A 224 0.67 -7.97 -5.63
C ARG A 224 -0.43 -6.93 -5.86
N PRO A 225 -0.49 -6.30 -7.03
CA PRO A 225 -1.66 -5.51 -7.41
C PRO A 225 -2.91 -6.41 -7.40
N VAL A 226 -3.95 -6.01 -6.69
CA VAL A 226 -5.30 -6.63 -6.77
C VAL A 226 -5.98 -6.27 -8.11
N GLY A 227 -5.30 -5.44 -8.89
CA GLY A 227 -5.78 -4.76 -10.07
C GLY A 227 -5.97 -3.28 -9.75
N ASN A 228 -5.59 -2.43 -10.68
CA ASN A 228 -5.83 -1.00 -10.57
C ASN A 228 -7.24 -0.72 -11.09
N PHE A 229 -8.20 -0.47 -10.21
CA PHE A 229 -9.57 -0.05 -10.58
C PHE A 229 -9.61 1.43 -11.04
N GLY A 230 -8.46 1.95 -11.47
CA GLY A 230 -8.21 3.38 -11.57
C GLY A 230 -7.99 3.99 -10.19
N GLY A 231 -7.68 5.28 -10.20
CA GLY A 231 -7.68 6.07 -8.99
C GLY A 231 -7.24 7.49 -9.23
N VAL A 232 -7.82 8.40 -8.46
CA VAL A 232 -7.47 9.82 -8.50
C VAL A 232 -7.32 10.36 -7.09
N ILE A 233 -6.49 11.38 -6.96
CA ILE A 233 -6.46 12.24 -5.78
C ILE A 233 -7.07 13.57 -6.19
N ARG A 234 -8.14 13.99 -5.53
CA ARG A 234 -8.62 15.37 -5.60
C ARG A 234 -8.10 16.12 -4.38
N ILE A 235 -7.41 17.22 -4.65
CA ILE A 235 -6.87 18.12 -3.64
C ILE A 235 -7.70 19.40 -3.62
N ILE A 236 -8.20 19.75 -2.45
CA ILE A 236 -8.85 21.04 -2.17
C ILE A 236 -8.08 21.70 -1.03
N GLU A 237 -7.69 22.96 -1.21
CA GLU A 237 -6.86 23.67 -0.25
C GLU A 237 -7.64 24.83 0.40
N SER A 238 -7.33 25.08 1.66
CA SER A 238 -7.69 26.29 2.38
C SER A 238 -6.42 26.90 3.01
N PRO A 239 -6.49 28.10 3.62
CA PRO A 239 -5.33 28.68 4.30
C PRO A 239 -4.79 27.84 5.46
N ASP A 240 -5.65 27.05 6.13
CA ASP A 240 -5.35 26.34 7.38
C ASP A 240 -5.48 24.82 7.31
N SER A 241 -5.86 24.28 6.15
CA SER A 241 -6.09 22.86 5.94
C SER A 241 -6.03 22.48 4.47
N VAL A 242 -5.79 21.20 4.22
CA VAL A 242 -5.91 20.60 2.88
C VAL A 242 -6.73 19.34 3.02
N ASP A 243 -7.68 19.14 2.12
CA ASP A 243 -8.44 17.90 2.02
C ASP A 243 -7.99 17.12 0.79
N PHE A 244 -7.64 15.85 1.02
CA PHE A 244 -7.34 14.89 -0.03
C PHE A 244 -8.48 13.88 -0.11
N TYR A 245 -9.25 13.95 -1.19
CA TYR A 245 -10.14 12.87 -1.56
C TYR A 245 -9.39 11.87 -2.43
N TYR A 246 -9.36 10.61 -2.00
CA TYR A 246 -8.85 9.49 -2.76
C TYR A 246 -10.01 8.70 -3.33
N ASP A 247 -9.99 8.45 -4.64
CA ASP A 247 -10.71 7.32 -5.21
C ASP A 247 -9.68 6.23 -5.51
N VAL A 248 -9.81 5.09 -4.83
CA VAL A 248 -8.92 3.93 -4.97
C VAL A 248 -9.68 2.68 -5.42
N GLY A 249 -10.88 2.88 -6.00
CA GLY A 249 -11.73 1.83 -6.53
C GLY A 249 -12.48 1.02 -5.47
N GLN A 250 -13.35 0.11 -5.94
CA GLN A 250 -14.13 -0.82 -5.09
C GLN A 250 -14.90 -0.14 -3.93
N GLY A 251 -15.47 1.05 -4.14
CA GLY A 251 -16.18 1.79 -3.09
C GLY A 251 -15.32 2.20 -1.90
N SER A 252 -13.99 2.12 -2.02
CA SER A 252 -13.04 2.41 -0.95
C SER A 252 -12.55 3.86 -0.98
N GLY A 253 -13.27 4.76 -1.67
CA GLY A 253 -12.93 6.17 -1.69
C GLY A 253 -13.05 6.82 -0.31
N PHE A 254 -12.17 7.77 0.00
CA PHE A 254 -12.16 8.43 1.31
C PHE A 254 -11.59 9.84 1.27
N ASN A 255 -12.08 10.68 2.19
CA ASN A 255 -11.53 12.01 2.43
C ASN A 255 -10.55 11.97 3.59
N ARG A 256 -9.40 12.60 3.42
CA ARG A 256 -8.38 12.80 4.45
C ARG A 256 -8.21 14.30 4.65
N PRO A 257 -8.93 14.90 5.62
CA PRO A 257 -8.71 16.28 6.00
C PRO A 257 -7.41 16.39 6.81
N ILE A 258 -6.51 17.26 6.39
CA ILE A 258 -5.18 17.44 6.98
C ILE A 258 -5.05 18.89 7.44
N PRO A 259 -5.03 19.17 8.75
CA PRO A 259 -4.83 20.51 9.26
C PRO A 259 -3.39 20.98 9.03
N ILE A 260 -3.22 22.23 8.59
CA ILE A 260 -1.94 22.94 8.53
C ILE A 260 -1.77 23.69 9.84
N THR A 261 -1.00 23.14 10.77
CA THR A 261 -0.97 23.64 12.16
C THR A 261 0.31 23.25 12.87
N ASN A 262 0.57 23.92 14.01
CA ASN A 262 1.67 23.62 14.92
C ASN A 262 1.22 22.79 16.14
N ARG A 263 -0.01 22.26 16.13
CA ARG A 263 -0.45 21.35 17.20
C ARG A 263 0.49 20.13 17.26
N PRO A 264 0.74 19.55 18.44
CA PRO A 264 1.38 18.25 18.50
C PRO A 264 0.45 17.17 17.93
N HIS A 265 1.05 16.06 17.50
CA HIS A 265 0.29 14.84 17.22
C HIS A 265 -0.49 14.37 18.46
N LEU A 266 -1.54 13.59 18.21
CA LEU A 266 -2.32 12.95 19.27
C LEU A 266 -1.41 12.13 20.22
N PRO A 267 -1.79 11.98 21.51
CA PRO A 267 -1.12 11.06 22.42
C PRO A 267 -0.96 9.67 21.79
N LYS A 268 0.18 9.01 22.04
CA LYS A 268 0.59 7.78 21.34
C LYS A 268 -0.38 6.62 21.50
N GLU A 269 -1.24 6.66 22.51
CA GLU A 269 -2.24 5.65 22.83
C GLU A 269 -3.53 5.81 21.99
N ILE A 270 -3.72 6.96 21.35
CA ILE A 270 -4.88 7.24 20.51
C ILE A 270 -4.52 6.89 19.07
N HIS A 271 -5.03 5.76 18.59
CA HIS A 271 -4.81 5.30 17.23
C HIS A 271 -6.02 5.57 16.34
N GLN A 272 -5.76 6.01 15.12
CA GLN A 272 -6.78 6.27 14.10
C GLN A 272 -6.50 5.38 12.88
N TYR A 273 -7.56 5.03 12.15
CA TYR A 273 -7.45 4.10 11.02
C TYR A 273 -6.48 4.60 9.93
N TRP A 274 -6.53 5.90 9.60
CA TRP A 274 -5.58 6.57 8.69
C TRP A 274 -4.46 7.33 9.41
N GLY A 275 -4.29 7.10 10.71
CA GLY A 275 -3.36 7.86 11.53
C GLY A 275 -3.76 9.32 11.73
N ASP A 276 -2.95 10.03 12.52
CA ASP A 276 -3.07 11.46 12.79
C ASP A 276 -2.17 12.25 11.85
N SER A 277 -2.74 12.94 10.86
CA SER A 277 -1.99 13.75 9.88
C SER A 277 -1.89 15.21 10.31
N ILE A 278 -0.69 15.79 10.17
CA ILE A 278 -0.44 17.24 10.35
C ILE A 278 0.41 17.75 9.19
N ALA A 279 0.00 18.86 8.61
CA ALA A 279 0.71 19.49 7.51
C ALA A 279 1.44 20.76 7.92
N ARG A 280 2.52 21.07 7.19
CA ARG A 280 3.22 22.36 7.21
C ARG A 280 3.81 22.66 5.84
N TRP A 281 4.07 23.93 5.57
CA TRP A 281 4.77 24.36 4.35
C TRP A 281 6.27 24.51 4.61
N GLU A 282 7.09 23.81 3.83
CA GLU A 282 8.54 23.99 3.75
C GLU A 282 8.88 24.58 2.38
N GLY A 283 9.02 25.91 2.31
CA GLY A 283 9.19 26.61 1.03
C GLY A 283 7.98 26.44 0.10
N ASP A 284 8.20 25.78 -1.03
CA ASP A 284 7.18 25.46 -2.05
C ASP A 284 6.59 24.04 -1.93
N THR A 285 6.87 23.35 -0.83
CA THR A 285 6.49 21.94 -0.61
C THR A 285 5.57 21.83 0.59
N LEU A 286 4.42 21.16 0.41
CA LEU A 286 3.55 20.77 1.52
C LEU A 286 4.09 19.47 2.12
N VAL A 287 4.36 19.48 3.40
CA VAL A 287 4.92 18.34 4.13
C VAL A 287 3.85 17.85 5.09
N VAL A 288 3.46 16.60 4.93
CA VAL A 288 2.48 15.92 5.77
C VAL A 288 3.21 14.88 6.60
N ASP A 289 3.14 15.02 7.91
CA ASP A 289 3.64 14.08 8.90
C ASP A 289 2.45 13.26 9.41
N THR A 290 2.56 11.94 9.44
CA THR A 290 1.47 11.06 9.87
C THR A 290 1.97 9.90 10.72
N THR A 291 1.39 9.78 11.92
CA THR A 291 1.68 8.74 12.90
C THR A 291 0.36 8.21 13.49
N ASN A 292 0.38 7.52 14.64
CA ASN A 292 -0.81 7.05 15.36
C ASN A 292 -1.72 6.14 14.53
N PHE A 293 -1.15 5.31 13.66
CA PHE A 293 -1.92 4.34 12.87
C PHE A 293 -2.53 3.26 13.76
N SER A 294 -3.70 2.77 13.37
CA SER A 294 -4.31 1.60 13.99
C SER A 294 -3.62 0.30 13.55
N ARG A 295 -3.86 -0.80 14.28
CA ARG A 295 -3.33 -2.13 13.92
C ARG A 295 -4.01 -2.75 12.69
N GLU A 296 -5.09 -2.11 12.24
CA GLU A 296 -5.87 -2.44 11.06
C GLU A 296 -5.22 -1.89 9.77
N THR A 297 -4.26 -0.96 9.89
CA THR A 297 -3.44 -0.48 8.79
C THR A 297 -2.47 -1.55 8.32
N GLU A 298 -2.24 -1.64 7.01
CA GLU A 298 -1.20 -2.49 6.42
C GLU A 298 -0.42 -1.67 5.41
N PHE A 299 0.90 -1.63 5.59
CA PHE A 299 1.80 -1.21 4.54
C PHE A 299 3.07 -2.04 4.58
N ARG A 300 3.15 -3.06 3.72
CA ARG A 300 4.35 -3.89 3.51
C ARG A 300 4.91 -4.43 4.83
N GLY A 301 4.04 -5.02 5.65
CA GLY A 301 4.36 -5.59 6.95
C GLY A 301 4.32 -4.62 8.13
N SER A 302 4.28 -3.30 7.88
CA SER A 302 4.09 -2.28 8.91
C SER A 302 2.61 -2.03 9.19
N ARG A 303 2.31 -1.61 10.41
CA ARG A 303 0.96 -1.44 10.96
C ARG A 303 0.88 -0.21 11.88
N GLU A 304 0.59 -0.39 13.17
CA GLU A 304 0.43 0.69 14.15
C GLU A 304 1.70 1.52 14.40
N ASN A 305 2.87 0.95 14.09
CA ASN A 305 4.18 1.61 14.24
C ASN A 305 4.62 2.36 12.97
N LEU A 306 3.78 2.41 11.94
CA LEU A 306 4.08 3.14 10.72
C LEU A 306 4.20 4.64 11.03
N HIS A 307 5.20 5.28 10.44
CA HIS A 307 5.33 6.73 10.39
C HIS A 307 5.61 7.13 8.95
N LEU A 308 4.81 8.06 8.44
CA LEU A 308 4.88 8.54 7.06
C LEU A 308 5.22 10.02 7.04
N ILE A 309 6.20 10.37 6.21
CA ILE A 309 6.50 11.75 5.86
C ILE A 309 6.28 11.89 4.35
N GLU A 310 5.19 12.56 3.98
CA GLU A 310 4.80 12.79 2.59
C GLU A 310 5.11 14.24 2.19
N ARG A 311 5.72 14.43 1.02
CA ARG A 311 6.11 15.74 0.49
C ARG A 311 5.47 15.94 -0.87
N TYR A 312 4.53 16.88 -0.94
CA TYR A 312 3.78 17.23 -2.14
C TYR A 312 4.37 18.49 -2.76
N LYS A 313 4.84 18.35 -4.00
CA LYS A 313 5.44 19.45 -4.76
C LYS A 313 4.91 19.45 -6.19
N ARG A 314 4.30 20.56 -6.60
CA ARG A 314 3.91 20.78 -7.99
C ARG A 314 5.12 21.25 -8.79
N ILE A 315 5.72 20.35 -9.55
CA ILE A 315 6.98 20.60 -10.25
C ILE A 315 6.79 21.31 -11.60
N ASN A 316 5.57 21.28 -12.14
CA ASN A 316 5.13 22.05 -13.31
C ASN A 316 3.58 22.12 -13.32
N PRO A 317 2.93 22.89 -14.23
CA PRO A 317 1.48 23.08 -14.21
C PRO A 317 0.66 21.79 -14.29
N THR A 318 1.21 20.70 -14.82
CA THR A 318 0.52 19.43 -15.07
C THR A 318 1.07 18.26 -14.27
N THR A 319 2.05 18.46 -13.38
CA THR A 319 2.70 17.37 -12.65
C THR A 319 2.84 17.66 -11.15
N LEU A 320 2.28 16.77 -10.33
CA LEU A 320 2.43 16.72 -8.89
C LEU A 320 3.39 15.59 -8.52
N GLN A 321 4.51 15.92 -7.89
CA GLN A 321 5.43 14.94 -7.34
C GLN A 321 5.10 14.72 -5.86
N ILE A 322 4.97 13.47 -5.46
CA ILE A 322 4.77 13.03 -4.07
C ILE A 322 5.98 12.19 -3.68
N THR A 323 6.77 12.68 -2.74
CA THR A 323 7.89 11.93 -2.15
C THR A 323 7.49 11.46 -0.78
N THR A 324 7.45 10.15 -0.55
CA THR A 324 7.02 9.55 0.71
C THR A 324 8.18 8.79 1.34
N THR A 325 8.53 9.14 2.56
CA THR A 325 9.42 8.37 3.42
C THR A 325 8.57 7.54 4.39
N ALA A 326 8.82 6.24 4.44
CA ALA A 326 8.16 5.32 5.36
C ALA A 326 9.15 4.81 6.41
N GLU A 327 8.73 4.88 7.66
CA GLU A 327 9.53 4.51 8.83
C GLU A 327 8.75 3.55 9.71
N ASP A 328 9.37 2.43 10.08
CA ASP A 328 8.92 1.54 11.15
C ASP A 328 10.09 0.65 11.54
N SER A 329 10.75 0.98 12.65
CA SER A 329 11.92 0.23 13.15
C SER A 329 11.59 -1.17 13.65
N SER A 330 10.31 -1.49 13.89
CA SER A 330 9.86 -2.85 14.19
C SER A 330 9.68 -3.68 12.91
N THR A 331 9.59 -3.03 11.75
CA THR A 331 9.32 -3.69 10.46
C THR A 331 10.54 -3.75 9.55
N TRP A 332 11.18 -2.61 9.27
CA TRP A 332 12.33 -2.54 8.36
C TRP A 332 13.61 -2.18 9.10
N VAL A 333 14.75 -2.67 8.60
CA VAL A 333 16.07 -2.36 9.20
C VAL A 333 16.47 -0.89 9.06
N ARG A 334 15.81 -0.15 8.16
CA ARG A 334 15.94 1.31 8.01
C ARG A 334 14.73 1.89 7.27
N PRO A 335 14.48 3.20 7.36
CA PRO A 335 13.53 3.90 6.49
C PRO A 335 13.84 3.72 5.01
N PHE A 336 12.82 3.93 4.18
CA PHE A 336 12.98 4.05 2.73
C PHE A 336 12.05 5.11 2.16
N THR A 337 12.43 5.64 1.01
CA THR A 337 11.73 6.73 0.33
C THR A 337 11.37 6.33 -1.10
N PHE A 338 10.13 6.59 -1.49
CA PHE A 338 9.64 6.37 -2.85
C PHE A 338 8.93 7.60 -3.40
N VAL A 339 8.88 7.69 -4.74
CA VAL A 339 8.35 8.85 -5.46
C VAL A 339 7.24 8.43 -6.41
N GLN A 340 6.15 9.20 -6.39
CA GLN A 340 5.06 9.17 -7.36
C GLN A 340 5.02 10.49 -8.13
N GLU A 341 4.78 10.42 -9.43
CA GLU A 341 4.52 11.60 -10.26
C GLU A 341 3.14 11.47 -10.87
N LEU A 342 2.23 12.33 -10.46
CA LEU A 342 0.84 12.34 -10.90
C LEU A 342 0.62 13.44 -11.94
N ARG A 343 -0.25 13.15 -12.90
CA ARG A 343 -0.65 14.10 -13.94
C ARG A 343 -1.95 14.79 -13.55
N LYS A 344 -2.05 16.08 -13.86
CA LYS A 344 -3.28 16.84 -13.65
C LYS A 344 -4.32 16.40 -14.70
N ASN A 345 -5.50 16.01 -14.23
CA ASN A 345 -6.64 15.81 -15.12
C ASN A 345 -7.14 17.17 -15.64
N ALA A 346 -7.85 17.16 -16.77
CA ALA A 346 -8.45 18.38 -17.30
C ALA A 346 -9.41 19.01 -16.30
N ASP A 347 -9.43 20.34 -16.21
CA ASP A 347 -10.38 21.10 -15.37
C ASP A 347 -11.75 21.22 -16.06
N LYS A 348 -12.30 20.07 -16.49
CA LYS A 348 -13.71 19.94 -16.89
C LYS A 348 -14.54 19.74 -15.61
N PRO A 349 -15.88 19.86 -15.63
CA PRO A 349 -16.74 19.27 -14.59
C PRO A 349 -16.60 17.74 -14.63
N ASN A 350 -15.40 17.27 -14.28
CA ASN A 350 -15.05 15.90 -14.04
C ASN A 350 -15.59 15.64 -12.64
N MET A 351 -16.82 15.15 -12.60
CA MET A 351 -17.28 14.44 -11.42
C MET A 351 -16.28 13.30 -11.22
N VAL A 352 -15.52 13.36 -10.13
CA VAL A 352 -14.95 12.12 -9.60
C VAL A 352 -16.17 11.37 -9.09
N TYR A 353 -16.66 10.46 -9.91
CA TYR A 353 -17.80 9.64 -9.54
C TYR A 353 -17.34 8.74 -8.39
N GLU A 354 -18.16 8.61 -7.36
CA GLU A 354 -17.94 7.56 -6.37
C GLU A 354 -17.93 6.22 -7.11
N GLY A 355 -16.92 5.39 -6.84
CA GLY A 355 -16.95 3.98 -7.20
C GLY A 355 -18.00 3.26 -6.34
N GLY A 356 -19.27 3.62 -6.44
CA GLY A 356 -20.32 3.09 -5.59
C GLY A 356 -20.49 1.59 -5.82
N CYS A 357 -20.31 0.78 -4.77
CA CYS A 357 -20.82 -0.58 -4.79
C CYS A 357 -22.36 -0.48 -4.86
N HIS A 358 -22.99 -1.15 -5.83
CA HIS A 358 -24.45 -1.21 -5.89
C HIS A 358 -25.01 -1.77 -4.56
N GLU A 359 -26.10 -1.15 -4.08
CA GLU A 359 -26.84 -1.62 -2.92
C GLU A 359 -27.21 -3.11 -3.07
N GLY A 360 -26.96 -3.91 -2.03
CA GLY A 360 -27.15 -5.37 -2.08
C GLY A 360 -25.86 -6.21 -2.14
N ASN A 361 -24.75 -5.73 -1.57
CA ASN A 361 -23.60 -6.61 -1.29
C ASN A 361 -23.95 -7.61 -0.17
N TYR A 362 -24.67 -8.67 -0.55
CA TYR A 362 -24.94 -9.82 0.31
C TYR A 362 -23.80 -10.84 0.30
N GLY A 363 -22.65 -10.53 -0.32
CA GLY A 363 -21.55 -11.47 -0.44
C GLY A 363 -21.05 -11.95 0.92
N LEU A 364 -20.80 -11.01 1.84
CA LEU A 364 -20.35 -11.35 3.19
C LEU A 364 -21.38 -12.18 3.97
N LEU A 365 -22.64 -11.72 3.98
CA LEU A 365 -23.74 -12.42 4.65
C LEU A 365 -23.95 -13.82 4.04
N GLY A 366 -23.94 -13.91 2.71
CA GLY A 366 -24.12 -15.13 1.93
C GLY A 366 -23.00 -16.13 2.19
N MET A 367 -21.73 -15.69 2.25
CA MET A 367 -20.61 -16.54 2.64
C MET A 367 -20.83 -17.14 4.03
N LEU A 368 -21.15 -16.31 5.03
CA LEU A 368 -21.36 -16.77 6.40
C LEU A 368 -22.57 -17.72 6.52
N ILE A 369 -23.70 -17.39 5.90
CA ILE A 369 -24.91 -18.23 5.92
C ILE A 369 -24.66 -19.55 5.19
N ASN A 370 -23.98 -19.54 4.04
CA ASN A 370 -23.70 -20.74 3.26
C ASN A 370 -22.79 -21.70 4.04
N THR A 371 -21.75 -21.20 4.70
CA THR A 371 -20.89 -22.02 5.57
C THR A 371 -21.70 -22.68 6.69
N ARG A 372 -22.56 -21.93 7.40
CA ARG A 372 -23.42 -22.49 8.46
C ARG A 372 -24.42 -23.53 7.91
N ALA A 373 -24.94 -23.31 6.70
CA ALA A 373 -25.84 -24.27 6.05
C ALA A 373 -25.11 -25.57 5.68
N ALA A 374 -23.88 -25.48 5.16
CA ALA A 374 -23.04 -26.62 4.84
C ALA A 374 -22.68 -27.44 6.08
N GLU A 375 -22.33 -26.77 7.18
CA GLU A 375 -22.03 -27.45 8.46
C GLU A 375 -23.25 -28.16 9.04
N LYS A 376 -24.43 -27.54 8.95
CA LYS A 376 -25.69 -28.19 9.34
C LYS A 376 -25.96 -29.43 8.49
N ALA A 377 -25.77 -29.36 7.17
CA ALA A 377 -25.95 -30.49 6.28
C ALA A 377 -24.99 -31.65 6.64
N PHE A 378 -23.72 -31.33 6.88
CA PHE A 378 -22.72 -32.32 7.29
C PHE A 378 -23.06 -32.97 8.64
N ALA A 379 -23.50 -32.19 9.63
CA ALA A 379 -23.95 -32.71 10.93
C ALA A 379 -25.17 -33.65 10.81
N GLU A 380 -26.00 -33.48 9.77
CA GLU A 380 -27.10 -34.38 9.41
C GLU A 380 -26.65 -35.59 8.54
N GLY A 381 -25.34 -35.75 8.30
CA GLY A 381 -24.76 -36.82 7.49
C GLY A 381 -24.86 -36.59 5.97
N LYS A 382 -25.02 -35.35 5.52
CA LYS A 382 -25.17 -34.99 4.10
C LYS A 382 -23.97 -34.16 3.62
N GLY A 383 -23.42 -34.55 2.47
CA GLY A 383 -22.33 -33.81 1.83
C GLY A 383 -20.95 -34.01 2.50
N PRO A 384 -19.90 -33.40 1.94
CA PRO A 384 -18.55 -33.43 2.52
C PRO A 384 -18.48 -32.55 3.78
N ASP A 385 -17.42 -32.76 4.58
CA ASP A 385 -17.10 -31.86 5.69
C ASP A 385 -16.67 -30.49 5.12
N PRO A 386 -17.39 -29.39 5.41
CA PRO A 386 -17.05 -28.05 4.90
C PRO A 386 -15.67 -27.57 5.36
N ALA A 387 -15.11 -28.13 6.44
CA ALA A 387 -13.75 -27.81 6.86
C ALA A 387 -12.66 -28.42 5.96
N LEU A 388 -13.04 -29.30 5.02
CA LEU A 388 -12.16 -29.83 3.97
C LEU A 388 -12.27 -29.04 2.66
N GLU A 389 -13.10 -27.99 2.59
CA GLU A 389 -13.21 -27.12 1.42
C GLU A 389 -12.19 -25.99 1.49
N ASP A 390 -11.54 -25.66 0.36
CA ASP A 390 -10.66 -24.49 0.27
C ASP A 390 -11.46 -23.22 -0.04
N ASN A 391 -11.75 -22.47 1.01
CA ASN A 391 -12.44 -21.20 0.95
C ASN A 391 -11.48 -20.00 0.88
N ALA A 392 -10.16 -20.22 0.94
CA ALA A 392 -9.18 -19.13 0.88
C ALA A 392 -8.80 -18.76 -0.56
N THR A 393 -8.72 -19.75 -1.45
CA THR A 393 -8.36 -19.56 -2.87
C THR A 393 -9.58 -19.34 -3.78
N GLY A 394 -10.79 -19.50 -3.25
CA GLY A 394 -12.02 -19.47 -4.05
C GLY A 394 -12.21 -20.72 -4.90
N GLY A 395 -11.77 -21.89 -4.39
CA GLY A 395 -11.87 -23.17 -5.09
C GLY A 395 -10.79 -23.42 -6.16
N GLU A 396 -9.93 -22.45 -6.45
CA GLU A 396 -8.80 -22.65 -7.37
C GLU A 396 -7.73 -23.53 -6.71
N SER A 397 -7.65 -24.79 -7.12
CA SER A 397 -6.46 -25.60 -6.85
C SER A 397 -5.23 -24.91 -7.44
N PRO A 398 -4.16 -24.68 -6.64
CA PRO A 398 -2.91 -24.16 -7.17
C PRO A 398 -2.23 -25.27 -7.98
N ASN A 399 -2.46 -25.29 -9.29
CA ASN A 399 -1.66 -26.08 -10.22
C ASN A 399 -0.47 -25.26 -10.73
#